data_AF-A0A7T6Z5P9-F1
#
_entry.id   AF-A0A7T6Z5P9-F1
#
_cell.length_a   1.000
_cell.length_b   1.000
_cell.length_c   1.000
_cell.angle_alpha   90.00
_cell.angle_beta   90.00
_cell.angle_gamma   90.00
#
_symmetry.space_group_name_H-M   'P 1'
#
loop_
_entity.id
_entity.type
_entity.pdbx_description
1 polymer ?
#
loop_
_entity_poly.entity_id
_entity_poly.type
_entity_poly.pdbx_seq_one_letter_code
_entity_poly.pdbx_strand_id
1 'polypeptide(L)' 'MLPNIGIPSLILILLIALLIFGPKKLPEIGGAFGKTLNEFKKSTSQMMEDDPPEPERKEINEETANTTSESQKQS' A
#
# COMPACT_ATOMS: atom_id res chain seq x y z
N MET A 1 8.24 29.21 9.47
CA MET A 1 6.91 28.61 9.26
C MET A 1 6.93 27.96 7.89
N LEU A 2 6.95 26.63 7.82
CA LEU A 2 7.04 25.92 6.54
C LEU A 2 5.70 26.06 5.81
N PRO A 3 5.69 26.47 4.53
CA PRO A 3 4.47 26.42 3.74
C PRO A 3 4.02 24.96 3.69
N ASN A 4 2.72 24.72 3.90
CA ASN A 4 2.13 23.40 3.76
C ASN A 4 2.13 23.01 2.28
N ILE A 5 3.28 22.51 1.82
CA ILE A 5 3.47 21.83 0.53
C ILE A 5 2.77 20.49 0.58
N GLY A 6 1.45 20.56 0.45
CA GLY A 6 0.58 19.39 0.41
C GLY A 6 0.22 18.98 -1.01
N ILE A 7 -0.71 18.03 -1.07
CA ILE A 7 -1.34 17.53 -2.29
C ILE A 7 -1.76 18.63 -3.30
N PRO A 8 -2.24 19.82 -2.89
CA PRO A 8 -2.59 20.87 -3.86
C PRO A 8 -1.44 21.33 -4.76
N SER A 9 -0.21 21.39 -4.23
CA SER A 9 0.96 21.81 -5.02
C SER A 9 1.35 20.75 -6.05
N LEU A 10 1.23 19.46 -5.69
CA LEU A 10 1.48 18.35 -6.60
C LEU A 10 0.47 18.34 -7.75
N ILE A 11 -0.81 18.54 -7.45
CA ILE A 11 -1.88 18.61 -8.47
C ILE A 11 -1.61 19.73 -9.47
N LEU A 12 -1.15 20.91 -9.01
CA LEU A 12 -0.83 22.03 -9.91
C LEU A 12 0.29 21.68 -10.90
N ILE A 13 1.38 21.06 -10.41
CA ILE A 13 2.49 20.60 -11.26
C ILE A 13 2.01 19.52 -12.23
N LEU A 14 1.19 18.58 -11.74
CA LEU A 14 0.60 17.54 -12.57
C LEU A 14 -0.24 18.16 -13.70
N LEU A 15 -1.04 19.18 -13.41
CA LEU A 15 -1.89 19.84 -14.40
C LEU A 15 -1.07 20.48 -15.53
N ILE A 16 0.06 21.13 -15.19
CA ILE A 16 1.00 21.69 -16.18
C ILE A 16 1.63 20.57 -17.01
N ALA A 17 2.07 19.48 -16.36
CA ALA A 17 2.60 18.31 -17.05
C ALA A 17 1.55 17.68 -17.98
N LEU A 18 0.29 17.61 -17.57
CA LEU A 18 -0.84 17.13 -18.39
C LEU A 18 -1.09 18.05 -19.60
N LEU A 19 -0.83 19.35 -19.50
CA LEU A 19 -0.97 20.26 -20.63
C LEU A 19 0.09 19.99 -21.70
N ILE A 20 1.32 19.65 -21.28
CA ILE A 20 2.44 19.36 -22.18
C ILE A 20 2.33 17.94 -22.75
N PHE A 21 2.12 16.94 -21.88
CA PHE A 21 2.13 15.52 -22.25
C PHE A 21 0.75 14.98 -22.61
N GLY A 22 -0.33 15.58 -22.11
CA GLY A 22 -1.70 15.11 -22.28
C GLY A 22 -2.14 14.08 -21.22
N PRO A 23 -3.43 14.07 -20.82
CA PRO A 23 -3.95 13.15 -19.79
C PRO A 23 -3.90 11.67 -20.21
N LYS A 24 -3.82 11.39 -21.51
CA LYS A 24 -3.72 10.02 -22.03
C LYS A 24 -2.32 9.42 -21.88
N LYS A 25 -1.28 10.25 -21.79
CA LYS A 25 0.11 9.77 -21.77
C LYS A 25 0.56 9.27 -20.40
N LEU A 26 0.08 9.87 -19.31
CA LEU A 26 0.37 9.37 -17.96
C LEU A 26 -0.09 7.92 -17.72
N PRO A 27 -1.35 7.51 -18.01
CA PRO A 27 -1.77 6.12 -17.81
C PRO A 27 -1.11 5.15 -18.81
N GLU A 28 -0.80 5.60 -20.03
CA GLU A 28 -0.07 4.81 -21.02
C GLU A 28 1.34 4.45 -20.51
N ILE A 29 2.10 5.46 -20.04
CA ILE A 29 3.45 5.28 -19.48
C ILE A 29 3.38 4.52 -18.15
N GLY A 30 2.44 4.86 -17.27
CA GLY A 30 2.24 4.21 -15.98
C GLY A 30 1.87 2.73 -16.11
N GLY A 31 1.07 2.37 -17.11
CA GLY A 31 0.73 0.98 -17.41
C GLY A 31 1.94 0.16 -17.89
N ALA A 32 2.78 0.74 -18.75
CA ALA A 32 4.01 0.09 -19.20
C ALA A 32 5.03 -0.05 -18.05
N PHE A 33 5.30 1.04 -17.34
CA PHE A 33 6.23 1.06 -16.20
C PHE A 33 5.76 0.17 -15.05
N GLY A 34 4.46 0.14 -14.77
CA GLY A 34 3.86 -0.68 -13.72
C GLY A 34 4.02 -2.18 -14.00
N LYS A 35 3.92 -2.61 -15.26
CA LYS A 35 4.22 -4.01 -15.63
C LYS A 35 5.68 -4.36 -15.36
N THR A 36 6.61 -3.49 -15.77
CA THR A 36 8.05 -3.67 -15.49
C THR A 36 8.33 -3.72 -13.99
N LEU A 37 7.75 -2.81 -13.18
CA LEU A 37 7.93 -2.81 -11.73
C LEU A 37 7.33 -4.07 -11.08
N ASN A 38 6.18 -4.54 -11.58
CA ASN A 38 5.54 -5.74 -11.07
C ASN A 38 6.37 -7.01 -11.36
N GLU A 39 6.91 -7.13 -12.58
CA GLU A 39 7.82 -8.21 -12.95
C GLU A 39 9.12 -8.13 -12.13
N PHE A 40 9.71 -6.93 -12.00
CA PHE A 40 10.88 -6.68 -11.17
C PHE A 40 10.64 -7.10 -9.72
N LYS A 41 9.55 -6.63 -9.10
CA LYS A 41 9.15 -7.03 -7.74
C LYS A 41 9.02 -8.54 -7.63
N LYS A 42 8.36 -9.20 -8.58
CA LYS A 42 8.16 -10.65 -8.55
C LYS A 42 9.49 -11.42 -8.63
N SER A 43 10.41 -10.99 -9.49
CA SER A 43 11.74 -11.58 -9.59
C SER A 43 12.55 -11.33 -8.33
N THR A 44 12.53 -10.11 -7.80
CA THR A 44 13.24 -9.76 -6.55
C THR A 44 12.68 -10.53 -5.34
N SER A 45 11.35 -10.67 -5.22
CA SER A 45 10.74 -11.46 -4.14
C SER A 45 11.14 -12.94 -4.21
N GLN A 46 11.14 -13.55 -5.39
CA GLN A 46 11.61 -14.94 -5.55
C GLN A 46 13.08 -15.09 -5.15
N MET A 47 13.94 -14.12 -5.48
CA MET A 47 15.34 -14.13 -5.06
C MET A 47 15.52 -13.95 -3.53
N MET A 48 14.59 -13.27 -2.87
CA MET A 48 14.58 -13.09 -1.42
C MET A 48 14.01 -14.30 -0.68
N GLU A 49 13.12 -15.06 -1.32
CA GLU A 49 12.53 -16.31 -0.78
C GLU A 49 13.49 -17.51 -0.81
N ASP A 50 14.60 -17.42 -1.56
CA ASP A 50 15.69 -18.41 -1.54
C ASP A 50 16.59 -18.29 -0.28
N ASP A 51 16.43 -17.23 0.53
CA ASP A 51 16.89 -17.18 1.92
C ASP A 51 15.79 -17.83 2.79
N PRO A 52 16.13 -18.75 3.73
CA PRO A 52 15.13 -19.51 4.47
C PRO A 52 14.12 -18.56 5.13
N PRO A 53 12.81 -18.83 5.00
CA PRO A 53 11.80 -17.93 5.51
C PRO A 53 11.98 -17.76 7.02
N GLU A 54 12.26 -16.54 7.47
CA GLU A 54 11.92 -16.18 8.84
C GLU A 54 10.42 -16.46 8.99
N PRO A 55 10.01 -17.20 10.03
CA PRO A 55 8.61 -17.54 10.21
C PRO A 55 7.81 -16.25 10.35
N GLU A 56 7.04 -15.94 9.31
CA GLU A 56 6.06 -14.87 9.27
C GLU A 56 5.06 -15.12 10.41
N ARG A 57 5.32 -14.48 11.56
CA ARG A 57 4.45 -14.50 12.73
C ARG A 57 3.15 -13.80 12.32
N LYS A 58 2.20 -14.59 11.82
CA LYS A 58 0.80 -14.19 11.68
C LYS A 58 0.35 -13.68 13.04
N GLU A 59 0.21 -12.37 13.14
CA GLU A 59 -0.38 -11.72 14.29
C GLU A 59 -1.85 -12.17 14.39
N ILE A 60 -2.09 -12.90 15.47
CA ILE A 60 -3.34 -13.09 16.21
C ILE A 60 -4.41 -12.02 15.95
N ASN A 61 -5.46 -12.40 15.21
CA ASN A 61 -6.74 -11.70 15.26
C ASN A 61 -7.76 -12.58 15.99
N GLU A 62 -7.78 -12.37 17.31
CA GLU A 62 -8.97 -12.20 18.14
C GLU A 62 -10.14 -13.20 17.96
N GLU A 63 -10.05 -14.33 18.66
CA GLU A 63 -11.21 -15.04 19.20
C GLU A 63 -11.36 -14.64 20.68
N THR A 64 -12.01 -13.50 20.94
CA THR A 64 -12.48 -13.12 22.29
C THR A 64 -13.80 -12.39 22.18
N ALA A 65 -14.87 -13.13 21.90
CA ALA A 65 -16.23 -12.61 21.97
C ALA A 65 -17.28 -13.70 22.25
N ASN A 66 -17.04 -14.61 23.20
CA ASN A 66 -18.11 -15.45 23.75
C ASN A 66 -17.80 -16.03 25.15
N THR A 67 -17.34 -15.23 26.12
CA THR A 67 -17.51 -15.59 27.54
C THR A 67 -17.63 -14.35 28.40
N THR A 68 -18.74 -13.62 28.29
CA THR A 68 -19.18 -12.67 29.32
C THR A 68 -20.70 -12.60 29.29
N SER A 69 -21.34 -13.65 29.80
CA SER A 69 -22.76 -13.67 30.16
C SER A 69 -23.01 -14.82 31.14
N GLU A 70 -22.33 -14.83 32.30
CA GLU A 70 -22.69 -15.70 33.45
C GLU A 70 -21.87 -15.35 34.71
N SER A 71 -21.96 -14.10 35.21
CA SER A 71 -21.59 -13.79 36.61
C SER A 71 -22.13 -12.43 37.06
N GLN A 72 -23.46 -12.28 37.03
CA GLN A 72 -24.19 -11.22 37.74
C GLN A 72 -25.45 -11.85 38.35
N LYS A 73 -25.23 -12.82 39.22
CA LYS A 73 -26.19 -13.22 40.24
C LYS A 73 -25.38 -13.68 41.43
N GLN A 74 -25.38 -12.84 42.47
CA GLN A 74 -24.96 -13.11 43.85
C GLN A 74 -23.93 -12.12 44.37
N SER A 75 -24.36 -10.87 44.57
CA SER A 75 -24.09 -10.05 45.75
C SER A 75 -25.19 -9.00 45.88
#